data_AF-A0A478FVP7-F1
#
_entry.id   AF-A0A478FVP7-F1
#
_cell.length_a   1.000
_cell.length_b   1.000
_cell.length_c   1.000
_cell.angle_alpha   90.00
_cell.angle_beta   90.00
_cell.angle_gamma   90.00
#
_symmetry.space_group_name_H-M   'P 1'
#
loop_
_entity.id
_entity.type
_entity.pdbx_description
1 polymer ?
#
loop_
_entity_poly.entity_id
_entity_poly.type
_entity_poly.pdbx_seq_one_letter_code
_entity_poly.pdbx_strand_id
1 'polypeptide(L)'
;MIPVPSIETQNKISNFLNLHLELINQLTCELKLRKQQYEHYKEKLISQIQNTKTIGEIATQIYRGNGVRKEFIGSGNYPYIVYGELYTKYGMCIYKPISSINPDLISKKKYCEYGDLLITLTGENP
;
A
#
# COMPACT_ATOMS: atom_id res chain seq x y z
N MET A 1 -10.30 -4.52 -45.05
CA MET A 1 -10.20 -5.97 -44.75
C MET A 1 -8.91 -6.20 -43.99
N ILE A 2 -8.93 -6.98 -42.90
CA ILE A 2 -7.72 -7.34 -42.15
C ILE A 2 -7.09 -8.57 -42.83
N PRO A 3 -5.79 -8.56 -43.16
CA PRO A 3 -5.14 -9.71 -43.79
C PRO A 3 -5.06 -10.89 -42.81
N VAL A 4 -5.44 -12.07 -43.29
CA VAL A 4 -5.38 -13.32 -42.51
C VAL A 4 -4.01 -13.97 -42.73
N PRO A 5 -3.22 -14.22 -41.67
CA PRO A 5 -1.90 -14.83 -41.79
C PRO A 5 -2.01 -16.34 -42.13
N SER A 6 -0.88 -16.99 -42.46
CA SER A 6 -0.85 -18.42 -42.76
C SER A 6 -1.34 -19.28 -41.60
N ILE A 7 -1.86 -20.48 -41.89
CA ILE A 7 -2.37 -21.40 -40.86
C ILE A 7 -1.30 -21.76 -39.82
N GLU A 8 -0.04 -21.89 -40.25
CA GLU A 8 1.09 -22.13 -39.36
C GLU A 8 1.27 -20.98 -38.35
N THR A 9 1.15 -19.75 -38.82
CA THR A 9 1.21 -18.55 -37.98
C THR A 9 0.03 -18.52 -37.01
N GLN A 10 -1.18 -18.83 -37.48
CA GLN A 10 -2.37 -18.90 -36.64
C GLN A 10 -2.24 -19.95 -35.52
N ASN A 11 -1.67 -21.13 -35.83
CA ASN A 11 -1.44 -22.19 -34.84
C ASN A 11 -0.40 -21.79 -33.79
N LYS A 12 0.69 -21.13 -34.21
CA LYS A 12 1.69 -20.58 -33.28
C LYS A 12 1.06 -19.56 -32.32
N ILE A 13 0.22 -18.67 -32.83
CA ILE A 13 -0.52 -17.68 -32.03
C ILE A 13 -1.47 -18.39 -31.06
N SER A 14 -2.27 -19.34 -31.55
CA SER A 14 -3.23 -20.10 -30.72
C SER A 14 -2.54 -20.85 -29.57
N ASN A 15 -1.46 -21.57 -29.87
CA ASN A 15 -0.69 -22.31 -28.86
C ASN A 15 -0.08 -21.37 -27.81
N PHE A 16 0.47 -20.23 -28.24
CA PHE A 16 1.01 -19.22 -27.33
C PHE A 16 -0.08 -18.67 -26.39
N LEU A 17 -1.24 -18.30 -26.94
CA LEU A 17 -2.37 -17.78 -26.17
C LEU A 17 -2.92 -18.81 -25.19
N ASN A 18 -3.06 -20.07 -25.61
CA ASN A 18 -3.53 -21.15 -24.73
C ASN A 18 -2.58 -21.39 -23.56
N LEU A 19 -1.27 -21.39 -23.80
CA LEU A 19 -0.27 -21.52 -22.73
C LEU A 19 -0.34 -20.37 -21.73
N HIS A 20 -0.52 -19.13 -22.20
CA HIS A 20 -0.67 -17.96 -21.33
C HIS A 20 -1.97 -17.99 -20.53
N LEU A 21 -3.06 -18.43 -21.16
CA LEU A 21 -4.36 -18.59 -20.51
C LEU A 21 -4.28 -19.62 -19.37
N GLU A 22 -3.65 -20.76 -19.62
CA GLU A 22 -3.42 -21.81 -18.62
C GLU A 22 -2.62 -21.25 -17.43
N LEU A 23 -1.53 -20.52 -17.70
CA LEU A 23 -0.70 -19.91 -16.65
C LEU A 23 -1.48 -18.86 -15.83
N ILE A 24 -2.26 -18.00 -16.49
CA ILE A 24 -3.11 -17.01 -15.81
C ILE A 24 -4.14 -17.71 -14.90
N ASN A 25 -4.75 -18.80 -15.38
CA ASN A 25 -5.70 -19.59 -14.59
C ASN A 25 -5.03 -20.21 -13.37
N GLN A 26 -3.87 -20.82 -13.54
CA GLN A 26 -3.10 -21.42 -12.44
C GLN A 26 -2.71 -20.39 -11.38
N LEU A 27 -2.16 -19.23 -11.79
CA LEU A 27 -1.78 -18.15 -10.89
C LEU A 27 -2.99 -17.55 -10.17
N THR A 28 -4.13 -17.41 -10.86
CA THR A 28 -5.38 -16.92 -10.26
C THR A 28 -5.90 -17.88 -9.19
N CYS A 29 -5.87 -19.19 -9.49
CA CYS A 29 -6.22 -20.23 -8.54
C CYS A 29 -5.28 -20.24 -7.33
N GLU A 30 -3.96 -20.18 -7.54
CA GLU A 30 -2.98 -20.12 -6.46
C GLU A 30 -3.17 -18.87 -5.59
N LEU A 31 -3.34 -17.69 -6.19
CA LEU A 31 -3.56 -16.45 -5.46
C LEU A 31 -4.81 -16.54 -4.58
N LYS A 32 -5.89 -17.14 -5.08
CA LYS A 32 -7.12 -17.36 -4.31
C LYS A 32 -6.84 -18.27 -3.09
N LEU A 33 -6.17 -19.40 -3.31
CA LEU A 33 -5.83 -20.35 -2.25
C LEU A 33 -4.89 -19.72 -1.20
N ARG A 34 -3.90 -18.93 -1.64
CA ARG A 34 -2.98 -18.21 -0.76
C ARG A 34 -3.68 -17.18 0.10
N LYS A 35 -4.66 -16.45 -0.45
CA LYS A 35 -5.50 -15.52 0.34
C LYS A 35 -6.32 -16.26 1.39
N GLN A 36 -6.95 -17.38 1.02
CA GLN A 36 -7.69 -18.21 1.98
C GLN A 36 -6.79 -18.77 3.09
N GLN A 37 -5.60 -19.24 2.72
CA GLN A 37 -4.59 -19.72 3.65
C GLN A 37 -4.16 -18.61 4.63
N TYR A 38 -3.87 -17.41 4.12
CA TYR A 38 -3.49 -16.26 4.93
C TYR A 38 -4.59 -15.90 5.95
N GLU A 39 -5.84 -15.78 5.50
CA GLU A 39 -6.97 -15.45 6.38
C GLU A 39 -7.16 -16.49 7.48
N HIS A 40 -7.12 -17.79 7.14
CA HIS A 40 -7.23 -18.88 8.12
C HIS A 40 -6.15 -18.81 9.19
N TYR A 41 -4.88 -18.63 8.81
CA TYR A 41 -3.79 -18.55 9.77
C TYR A 41 -3.80 -17.25 10.57
N LYS A 42 -4.22 -16.13 9.97
CA LYS A 42 -4.40 -14.86 10.69
C LYS A 42 -5.44 -15.00 11.80
N GLU A 43 -6.61 -15.55 11.50
CA GLU A 43 -7.67 -15.80 12.49
C GLU A 43 -7.22 -16.78 13.58
N LYS A 44 -6.54 -17.85 13.18
CA LYS A 44 -5.97 -18.83 14.12
C LYS A 44 -4.96 -18.18 15.08
N LEU A 45 -4.05 -17.35 14.58
CA LEU A 45 -3.08 -16.66 15.42
C LEU A 45 -3.75 -15.65 16.35
N ILE A 46 -4.72 -14.88 15.85
CA ILE A 46 -5.46 -13.89 16.65
C ILE A 46 -6.28 -14.56 17.76
N SER A 47 -6.97 -15.67 17.46
CA SER A 47 -7.78 -16.41 18.46
C SER A 47 -6.95 -17.05 19.58
N GLN A 48 -5.63 -17.19 19.39
CA GLN A 48 -4.72 -17.70 20.41
C GLN A 48 -4.16 -16.59 21.33
N ILE A 49 -4.47 -15.31 21.06
CA ILE A 49 -3.98 -14.19 21.88
C ILE A 49 -4.75 -14.17 23.21
N GLN A 50 -4.04 -14.44 24.30
CA GLN A 50 -4.60 -14.41 25.66
C GLN A 50 -4.33 -13.08 26.40
N ASN A 51 -3.25 -12.37 26.04
CA ASN A 51 -2.79 -11.16 26.72
C ASN A 51 -2.95 -9.93 25.82
N THR A 52 -4.16 -9.40 25.76
CA THR A 52 -4.42 -8.16 25.01
C THR A 52 -3.95 -6.95 25.81
N LYS A 53 -3.32 -6.00 25.11
CA LYS A 53 -2.97 -4.68 25.63
C LYS A 53 -3.56 -3.62 24.72
N THR A 54 -3.98 -2.52 25.30
CA THR A 54 -4.34 -1.31 24.56
C THR A 54 -3.10 -0.71 23.90
N ILE A 55 -3.29 0.02 22.80
CA ILE A 55 -2.18 0.72 22.13
C ILE A 55 -1.49 1.68 23.09
N GLY A 56 -2.25 2.33 24.00
CA GLY A 56 -1.69 3.23 25.00
C GLY A 56 -0.75 2.57 26.02
N GLU A 57 -0.87 1.26 26.25
CA GLU A 57 0.03 0.52 27.16
C GLU A 57 1.34 0.09 26.50
N ILE A 58 1.39 0.06 25.17
CA ILE A 58 2.57 -0.40 24.41
C ILE A 58 3.26 0.73 23.65
N ALA A 59 2.56 1.80 23.31
CA ALA A 59 3.11 2.93 22.60
C ALA A 59 3.94 3.80 23.54
N THR A 60 5.14 4.17 23.11
CA THR A 60 5.99 5.13 23.81
C THR A 60 5.39 6.54 23.76
N GLN A 61 4.83 6.92 22.61
CA GLN A 61 4.13 8.18 22.38
C GLN A 61 3.03 7.99 21.34
N ILE A 62 1.90 8.69 21.53
CA ILE A 62 0.83 8.78 20.54
C ILE A 62 0.52 10.26 20.34
N TYR A 63 0.67 10.75 19.13
CA TYR A 63 0.27 12.12 18.79
C TYR A 63 -0.24 12.20 17.35
N ARG A 64 -1.11 13.18 17.13
CA ARG A 64 -1.62 13.50 15.80
C ARG A 64 -0.70 14.51 15.12
N GLY A 65 -0.42 14.29 13.83
CA GLY A 65 0.17 15.31 12.97
C GLY A 65 -0.75 16.52 12.79
N ASN A 66 -0.18 17.65 12.35
CA ASN A 66 -0.96 18.86 12.08
C ASN A 66 -1.34 18.96 10.62
N GLY A 67 -2.57 19.42 10.36
CA GLY A 67 -2.99 19.76 9.00
C GLY A 67 -2.23 20.97 8.49
N VAL A 68 -1.84 20.91 7.22
CA VAL A 68 -1.13 21.99 6.53
C VAL A 68 -1.92 22.36 5.27
N ARG A 69 -1.91 23.65 4.91
CA ARG A 69 -2.53 24.12 3.68
C ARG A 69 -1.79 23.54 2.47
N LYS A 70 -2.55 23.15 1.44
CA LYS A 70 -1.99 22.54 0.21
C LYS A 70 -0.95 23.44 -0.46
N GLU A 71 -1.12 24.76 -0.39
CA GLU A 71 -0.20 25.76 -0.97
C GLU A 71 1.22 25.72 -0.36
N PHE A 72 1.39 25.19 0.85
CA PHE A 72 2.70 25.08 1.50
C PHE A 72 3.42 23.78 1.16
N ILE A 73 2.74 22.79 0.57
CA ILE A 73 3.36 21.53 0.15
C ILE A 73 4.23 21.82 -1.09
N GLY A 74 5.49 21.40 -1.06
CA GLY A 74 6.49 21.70 -2.08
C GLY A 74 7.21 23.05 -1.90
N SER A 75 6.88 23.83 -0.88
CA SER A 75 7.49 25.16 -0.63
C SER A 75 8.95 25.13 -0.15
N GLY A 76 9.51 23.95 0.10
CA GLY A 76 10.87 23.78 0.62
C GLY A 76 11.37 22.35 0.46
N ASN A 77 12.52 22.07 1.06
CA ASN A 77 13.24 20.79 0.88
C ASN A 77 13.13 19.83 2.08
N TYR A 78 12.37 20.18 3.11
CA TYR A 78 12.22 19.32 4.28
C TYR A 78 11.18 18.23 3.98
N PRO A 79 11.44 16.94 4.28
CA PRO A 79 10.51 15.86 3.98
C PRO A 79 9.18 16.02 4.72
N TYR A 80 8.08 15.75 4.03
CA TYR A 80 6.73 15.86 4.58
C TYR A 80 5.84 14.73 4.08
N ILE A 81 5.08 14.12 4.98
CA ILE A 81 4.15 13.03 4.65
C ILE A 81 2.74 13.63 4.61
N VAL A 82 2.15 13.64 3.42
CA VAL A 82 0.74 14.03 3.25
C VAL A 82 -0.14 12.81 3.52
N TYR A 83 -1.17 12.95 4.34
CA TYR A 83 -2.07 11.82 4.64
C TYR A 83 -2.68 11.22 3.35
N GLY A 84 -2.97 12.07 2.35
CA GLY A 84 -3.44 11.69 1.02
C GLY A 84 -2.55 10.66 0.32
N GLU A 85 -1.24 10.76 0.54
CA GLU A 85 -0.25 9.88 -0.08
C GLU A 85 -0.18 8.51 0.59
N LEU A 86 -0.64 8.38 1.84
CA LEU A 86 -0.63 7.11 2.59
C LEU A 86 -1.46 6.03 1.91
N TYR A 87 -2.56 6.39 1.24
CA TYR A 87 -3.42 5.43 0.52
C TYR A 87 -3.27 5.48 -1.00
N THR A 88 -2.64 6.51 -1.57
CA THR A 88 -2.51 6.67 -3.03
C THR A 88 -1.13 6.35 -3.58
N LYS A 89 -0.05 6.58 -2.80
CA LYS A 89 1.32 6.51 -3.31
C LYS A 89 2.22 5.56 -2.51
N TYR A 90 1.99 5.47 -1.20
CA TYR A 90 2.76 4.58 -0.35
C TYR A 90 2.16 3.18 -0.31
N GLY A 91 3.02 2.17 -0.14
CA GLY A 91 2.62 0.82 0.24
C GLY A 91 2.59 0.68 1.77
N MET A 92 2.86 -0.53 2.25
CA MET A 92 2.92 -0.81 3.70
C MET A 92 4.02 -0.01 4.44
N CYS A 93 5.08 0.38 3.72
CA CYS A 93 6.25 1.04 4.29
C CYS A 93 6.57 2.33 3.53
N ILE A 94 7.01 3.36 4.27
CA ILE A 94 7.52 4.61 3.71
C ILE A 94 9.03 4.64 3.91
N TYR A 95 9.77 4.43 2.83
CA TYR A 95 11.25 4.52 2.86
C TYR A 95 11.73 5.96 2.65
N LYS A 96 11.00 6.73 1.82
CA LYS A 96 11.33 8.12 1.52
C LYS A 96 10.04 8.92 1.31
N PRO A 97 9.87 10.07 1.99
CA PRO A 97 8.77 10.97 1.72
C PRO A 97 8.83 11.54 0.30
N ILE A 98 7.69 11.52 -0.39
CA ILE A 98 7.50 12.02 -1.76
C ILE A 98 7.33 13.54 -1.73
N SER A 99 6.59 14.04 -0.74
CA SER A 99 6.32 15.45 -0.57
C SER A 99 7.38 16.12 0.33
N SER A 100 7.53 17.42 0.13
CA SER A 100 8.40 18.27 0.93
C SER A 100 7.70 19.55 1.36
N ILE A 101 8.31 20.31 2.27
CA ILE A 101 7.77 21.56 2.80
C ILE A 101 8.89 22.46 3.31
N ASN A 102 8.62 23.77 3.43
CA ASN A 102 9.40 24.65 4.27
C ASN A 102 8.92 24.52 5.73
N PRO A 103 9.75 24.03 6.67
CA PRO A 103 9.35 23.81 8.05
C PRO A 103 8.97 25.11 8.76
N ASP A 104 9.44 26.28 8.33
CA ASP A 104 9.13 27.56 8.97
C ASP A 104 7.66 27.98 8.78
N LEU A 105 6.96 27.37 7.81
CA LEU A 105 5.53 27.56 7.60
C LEU A 105 4.66 26.71 8.56
N ILE A 106 5.29 25.86 9.39
CA ILE A 106 4.61 24.97 10.32
C ILE A 106 4.80 25.46 11.75
N SER A 107 3.72 25.93 12.37
CA SER A 107 3.73 26.44 13.75
C SER A 107 3.98 25.36 14.81
N LYS A 108 3.41 24.17 14.62
CA LYS A 108 3.58 23.01 15.52
C LYS A 108 4.13 21.83 14.74
N LYS A 109 5.45 21.65 14.79
CA LYS A 109 6.14 20.57 14.08
C LYS A 109 5.93 19.25 14.85
N LYS A 110 5.59 18.20 14.12
CA LYS A 110 5.53 16.82 14.60
C LYS A 110 6.33 15.97 13.64
N TYR A 111 7.14 15.08 14.19
CA TYR A 111 8.07 14.25 13.44
C TYR A 111 7.66 12.80 13.56
N CYS A 112 8.18 11.96 12.68
CA CYS A 112 8.14 10.51 12.83
C CYS A 112 9.50 9.98 12.39
N GLU A 113 9.90 8.87 12.99
CA GLU A 113 11.19 8.24 12.75
C GLU A 113 11.01 6.87 12.09
N TYR A 114 12.11 6.27 11.70
CA TYR A 114 12.10 4.91 11.18
C TYR A 114 11.59 3.95 12.27
N GLY A 115 10.58 3.14 11.93
CA GLY A 115 9.93 2.21 12.85
C GLY A 115 8.64 2.73 13.48
N ASP A 116 8.32 4.02 13.32
CA ASP A 116 7.05 4.56 13.77
C ASP A 116 5.88 4.04 12.93
N LEU A 117 4.74 3.81 13.60
CA LEU A 117 3.49 3.41 12.96
C LEU A 117 2.65 4.64 12.62
N LEU A 118 2.40 4.87 11.33
CA LEU A 118 1.50 5.91 10.85
C LEU A 118 0.11 5.33 10.58
N ILE A 119 -0.91 5.93 11.20
CA ILE A 119 -2.30 5.51 11.06
C ILE A 119 -3.12 6.71 10.59
N THR A 120 -3.90 6.54 9.52
CA THR A 120 -4.86 7.54 9.07
C THR A 120 -6.10 7.51 9.97
N LEU A 121 -6.54 8.68 10.43
CA LEU A 121 -7.77 8.81 11.22
C LEU A 121 -9.02 8.96 10.35
N THR A 122 -8.82 9.27 9.07
CA THR A 122 -9.88 9.47 8.09
C THR A 122 -9.55 8.64 6.87
N GLY A 123 -10.47 7.77 6.46
CA GLY A 123 -10.45 7.14 5.14
C GLY A 123 -11.14 8.05 4.15
N GLU A 124 -10.47 8.34 3.03
CA GLU A 124 -11.17 8.74 1.82
C GLU A 124 -11.41 7.44 1.03
N ASN A 125 -12.64 7.22 0.56
CA ASN A 125 -12.87 6.12 -0.37
C ASN A 125 -12.06 6.42 -1.64
N PRO A 126 -11.25 5.46 -2.14
CA PRO A 126 -10.56 5.63 -3.41
C PRO A 126 -11.53 5.80 -4.58
#